data_AF-A0A532CMD6-F1
#
_entry.id   AF-A0A532CMD6-F1
#
_cell.length_a   1.000
_cell.length_b   1.000
_cell.length_c   1.000
_cell.angle_alpha   90.00
_cell.angle_beta   90.00
_cell.angle_gamma   90.00
#
_symmetry.space_group_name_H-M   'P 1'
#
loop_
_entity.id
_entity.type
_entity.pdbx_description
1 polymer ?
#
loop_
_entity_poly.entity_id
_entity_poly.type
_entity_poly.pdbx_seq_one_letter_code
_entity_poly.pdbx_strand_id
1 'polypeptide(L)'
;MRLANNPDPSQLFSSLIHGDPETPMLRAYLGDPIVVRLIEGSANEVHSWHISGHWFPMERYSANSIPRSSLHVVIGERYDAAIPAAGGPQQMAGDYPYYSGRASHFVEGSWGLFRVLDKADSTLKPLPGREEIPQSAKSVCPANAPVKTFNVAAIDKAIRYNKGTPGVMEVDMERKMVLGNETGKMYVLEGEKTKVASGSVEPSPLTLHVNVGDCIKVNLKNEMAKDRAGFHVDHVAFDPKESMGINAGNNPGDQTVAPGQRRTYTFFAHPEFGENAALIQDWGNVIENPRNGLFGAIIIGPRGSQYRDPATGEDLAQKSSWRADVIVDRSLSGNEARQNYRSFALLFQDEDNIIGTSFMPYIQKVAGVTAVNYRSEPTDYRIEKGCAYSEVFVCVKAGDQPVTPSIAAHVGDPVVIHVLGAFSEQIQLFSVSGHEWKHEPYMSGADLVSTMEFGGTEVINAWLHGGAGGPNGIPGSYLWLNQRPGYLDAGHWGTLTVLDRDSRAILPLSGQAPATQQAEEQSPAQTIPVSMKAN
;
A
#
# COMPACT_ATOMS: atom_id res chain seq x y z
N MET A 1 -27.39 5.75 -12.20
CA MET A 1 -27.98 5.52 -13.54
C MET A 1 -27.27 4.40 -14.31
N ARG A 2 -25.92 4.35 -14.35
CA ARG A 2 -25.19 3.31 -15.11
C ARG A 2 -25.55 1.87 -14.73
N LEU A 3 -25.57 1.50 -13.44
CA LEU A 3 -25.99 0.16 -12.99
C LEU A 3 -27.46 -0.17 -13.28
N ALA A 4 -28.32 0.83 -13.43
CA ALA A 4 -29.70 0.61 -13.85
C ALA A 4 -29.79 0.26 -15.35
N ASN A 5 -28.85 0.77 -16.16
CA ASN A 5 -28.77 0.48 -17.60
C ASN A 5 -28.03 -0.82 -17.90
N ASN A 6 -26.98 -1.14 -17.13
CA ASN A 6 -26.29 -2.42 -17.17
C ASN A 6 -25.92 -2.84 -15.73
N PRO A 7 -26.51 -3.93 -15.20
CA PRO A 7 -26.28 -4.35 -13.82
C PRO A 7 -24.90 -5.00 -13.59
N ASP A 8 -24.10 -5.24 -14.63
CA ASP A 8 -22.74 -5.79 -14.50
C ASP A 8 -21.76 -4.71 -13.98
N PRO A 9 -21.29 -4.81 -12.73
CA PRO A 9 -20.39 -3.80 -12.15
C PRO A 9 -19.04 -3.74 -12.85
N SER A 10 -18.62 -4.79 -13.56
CA SER A 10 -17.36 -4.76 -14.32
C SER A 10 -17.41 -3.83 -15.54
N GLN A 11 -18.60 -3.39 -15.95
CA GLN A 11 -18.82 -2.54 -17.13
C GLN A 11 -19.10 -1.07 -16.78
N LEU A 12 -19.12 -0.72 -15.48
CA LEU A 12 -19.45 0.61 -14.96
C LEU A 12 -18.74 1.77 -15.69
N PHE A 13 -17.46 1.57 -16.00
CA PHE A 13 -16.58 2.60 -16.54
C PHE A 13 -16.40 2.50 -18.05
N SER A 14 -17.07 1.57 -18.72
CA SER A 14 -16.98 1.36 -20.16
C SER A 14 -17.80 2.39 -20.93
N SER A 15 -17.13 3.21 -21.73
CA SER A 15 -17.79 4.14 -22.66
C SER A 15 -18.47 3.42 -23.83
N LEU A 16 -18.05 2.20 -24.16
CA LEU A 16 -18.71 1.39 -25.18
C LEU A 16 -20.12 0.96 -24.77
N ILE A 17 -20.40 0.86 -23.47
CA ILE A 17 -21.70 0.49 -22.90
C ILE A 17 -22.51 1.72 -22.52
N HIS A 18 -21.88 2.70 -21.86
CA HIS A 18 -22.57 3.81 -21.21
C HIS A 18 -22.35 5.17 -21.89
N GLY A 19 -21.48 5.26 -22.89
CA GLY A 19 -20.90 6.52 -23.34
C GLY A 19 -19.87 7.09 -22.36
N ASP A 20 -19.19 8.15 -22.77
CA ASP A 20 -18.26 8.88 -21.90
C ASP A 20 -18.99 9.47 -20.67
N PRO A 21 -18.33 9.56 -19.51
CA PRO A 21 -18.94 10.18 -18.33
C PRO A 21 -19.15 11.68 -18.54
N GLU A 22 -20.13 12.25 -17.83
CA GLU A 22 -20.39 13.70 -17.87
C GLU A 22 -19.35 14.51 -17.08
N THR A 23 -18.57 13.86 -16.21
CA THR A 23 -17.43 14.47 -15.52
C THR A 23 -16.36 14.95 -16.52
N PRO A 24 -15.60 16.01 -16.21
CA PRO A 24 -14.61 16.56 -17.13
C PRO A 24 -13.59 15.52 -17.65
N MET A 25 -13.65 15.19 -18.93
CA MET A 25 -12.68 14.28 -19.54
C MET A 25 -11.34 15.00 -19.77
N LEU A 26 -10.28 14.51 -19.13
CA LEU A 26 -8.91 14.96 -19.41
C LEU A 26 -8.48 14.39 -20.76
N ARG A 27 -7.81 15.19 -21.60
CA ARG A 27 -7.35 14.77 -22.92
C ARG A 27 -5.96 15.33 -23.21
N ALA A 28 -5.06 14.49 -23.69
CA ALA A 28 -3.71 14.88 -24.09
C ALA A 28 -3.20 13.95 -25.19
N TYR A 29 -2.22 14.40 -25.97
CA TYR A 29 -1.48 13.49 -26.83
C TYR A 29 -0.41 12.76 -26.03
N LEU A 30 -0.08 11.54 -26.46
CA LEU A 30 0.93 10.70 -25.83
C LEU A 30 2.24 11.48 -25.64
N GLY A 31 2.80 11.43 -24.43
CA GLY A 31 4.02 12.14 -24.08
C GLY A 31 3.84 13.63 -23.72
N ASP A 32 2.65 14.22 -23.84
CA ASP A 32 2.44 15.61 -23.41
C ASP A 32 2.59 15.76 -21.88
N PRO A 33 3.30 16.78 -21.38
CA PRO A 33 3.31 17.09 -19.95
C PRO A 33 1.97 17.70 -19.54
N ILE A 34 1.43 17.29 -18.40
CA ILE A 34 0.14 17.77 -17.89
C ILE A 34 0.34 18.38 -16.50
N VAL A 35 -0.40 19.45 -16.21
CA VAL A 35 -0.58 19.94 -14.84
C VAL A 35 -2.06 19.91 -14.52
N VAL A 36 -2.45 19.05 -13.58
CA VAL A 36 -3.80 19.03 -13.04
C VAL A 36 -3.82 19.93 -11.81
N ARG A 37 -4.65 20.96 -11.83
CA ARG A 37 -4.82 21.90 -10.73
C ARG A 37 -6.06 21.51 -9.95
N LEU A 38 -5.84 20.95 -8.77
CA LEU A 38 -6.87 20.47 -7.87
C LEU A 38 -7.11 21.52 -6.79
N ILE A 39 -8.37 21.83 -6.52
CA ILE A 39 -8.78 22.69 -5.42
C ILE A 39 -10.03 22.08 -4.81
N GLU A 40 -10.02 21.91 -3.48
CA GLU A 40 -11.25 21.57 -2.76
C GLU A 40 -11.80 22.85 -2.14
N GLY A 41 -12.97 23.28 -2.62
CA GLY A 41 -13.49 24.62 -2.35
C GLY A 41 -14.61 24.68 -1.33
N SER A 42 -15.29 23.57 -1.04
CA SER A 42 -16.58 23.65 -0.35
C SER A 42 -17.01 22.42 0.45
N ALA A 43 -16.33 21.28 0.33
CA ALA A 43 -16.66 20.10 1.11
C ALA A 43 -16.02 20.18 2.51
N ASN A 44 -16.79 19.83 3.54
CA ASN A 44 -16.27 19.70 4.92
C ASN A 44 -15.57 18.35 5.16
N GLU A 45 -15.45 17.56 4.10
CA GLU A 45 -14.97 16.20 4.07
C GLU A 45 -13.64 16.15 3.32
N VAL A 46 -12.78 15.19 3.66
CA VAL A 46 -11.55 15.03 2.89
C VAL A 46 -11.83 14.24 1.62
N HIS A 47 -11.30 14.76 0.51
CA HIS A 47 -11.28 14.06 -0.76
C HIS A 47 -9.91 13.44 -0.99
N SER A 48 -9.88 12.37 -1.77
CA SER A 48 -8.65 11.91 -2.41
C SER A 48 -8.82 12.04 -3.91
N TRP A 49 -7.72 12.27 -4.60
CA TRP A 49 -7.66 12.25 -6.05
C TRP A 49 -6.55 11.30 -6.45
N HIS A 50 -6.91 10.28 -7.21
CA HIS A 50 -6.04 9.27 -7.76
C HIS A 50 -6.07 9.34 -9.29
N ILE A 51 -4.92 9.11 -9.93
CA ILE A 51 -4.83 8.93 -11.38
C ILE A 51 -4.07 7.65 -11.76
N SER A 52 -4.77 6.77 -12.46
CA SER A 52 -4.25 5.46 -12.81
C SER A 52 -3.22 5.53 -13.94
N GLY A 53 -2.20 4.68 -13.85
CA GLY A 53 -1.14 4.55 -14.87
C GLY A 53 -0.23 5.77 -15.01
N HIS A 54 -0.36 6.78 -14.16
CA HIS A 54 0.45 8.00 -14.17
C HIS A 54 1.02 8.27 -12.78
N TRP A 55 2.00 9.15 -12.73
CA TRP A 55 2.55 9.64 -11.47
C TRP A 55 2.84 11.13 -11.55
N PHE A 56 2.96 11.74 -10.38
CA PHE A 56 3.45 13.10 -10.19
C PHE A 56 4.36 13.12 -8.95
N PRO A 57 5.43 13.93 -8.96
CA PRO A 57 6.23 14.19 -7.77
C PRO A 57 5.45 15.07 -6.80
N MET A 58 5.57 14.82 -5.50
CA MET A 58 5.04 15.73 -4.47
C MET A 58 5.86 17.02 -4.44
N GLU A 59 7.19 16.89 -4.40
CA GLU A 59 8.13 17.99 -4.50
C GLU A 59 8.48 18.24 -5.96
N ARG A 60 7.62 19.01 -6.64
CA ARG A 60 7.62 19.20 -8.11
C ARG A 60 8.97 19.49 -8.76
N TYR A 61 9.85 20.21 -8.08
CA TYR A 61 11.14 20.64 -8.63
C TYR A 61 12.32 19.76 -8.17
N SER A 62 12.04 18.73 -7.38
CA SER A 62 13.04 17.78 -6.90
C SER A 62 13.07 16.55 -7.81
N ALA A 63 14.24 16.25 -8.37
CA ALA A 63 14.46 15.01 -9.12
C ALA A 63 14.39 13.74 -8.25
N ASN A 64 14.46 13.90 -6.91
CA ASN A 64 14.45 12.81 -5.94
C ASN A 64 13.13 12.72 -5.18
N SER A 65 12.07 13.43 -5.62
CA SER A 65 10.76 13.27 -4.98
C SER A 65 10.18 11.91 -5.28
N ILE A 66 9.46 11.34 -4.31
CA ILE A 66 8.80 10.06 -4.51
C ILE A 66 7.67 10.19 -5.56
N PRO A 67 7.52 9.22 -6.46
CA PRO A 67 6.40 9.19 -7.37
C PRO A 67 5.12 8.86 -6.60
N ARG A 68 4.08 9.67 -6.79
CA ARG A 68 2.73 9.45 -6.26
C ARG A 68 1.72 9.38 -7.39
N SER A 69 0.71 8.54 -7.26
CA SER A 69 -0.48 8.55 -8.11
C SER A 69 -1.73 9.06 -7.40
N SER A 70 -1.65 9.28 -6.09
CA SER A 70 -2.74 9.75 -5.23
C SER A 70 -2.30 10.89 -4.33
N LEU A 71 -3.24 11.80 -4.06
CA LEU A 71 -3.14 12.79 -3.00
C LEU A 71 -4.50 12.99 -2.33
N HIS A 72 -4.51 13.32 -1.05
CA HIS A 72 -5.68 13.87 -0.38
C HIS A 72 -5.72 15.39 -0.50
N VAL A 73 -6.92 15.95 -0.44
CA VAL A 73 -7.18 17.39 -0.52
C VAL A 73 -8.37 17.75 0.37
N VAL A 74 -8.18 18.73 1.26
CA VAL A 74 -9.21 19.24 2.17
C VAL A 74 -9.66 20.65 1.82
N ILE A 75 -10.73 21.13 2.49
CA ILE A 75 -11.30 22.46 2.28
C ILE A 75 -10.24 23.57 2.29
N GLY A 76 -10.20 24.34 1.21
CA GLY A 76 -9.27 25.46 1.03
C GLY A 76 -7.88 25.07 0.55
N GLU A 77 -7.59 23.77 0.41
CA GLU A 77 -6.32 23.31 -0.17
C GLU A 77 -6.34 23.33 -1.69
N ARG A 78 -5.13 23.46 -2.23
CA ARG A 78 -4.88 23.39 -3.66
C ARG A 78 -3.56 22.66 -3.90
N TYR A 79 -3.61 21.71 -4.84
CA TYR A 79 -2.43 21.01 -5.35
C TYR A 79 -2.28 21.18 -6.87
N ASP A 80 -1.05 21.33 -7.32
CA ASP A 80 -0.69 21.34 -8.74
C ASP A 80 0.05 20.01 -9.05
N ALA A 81 -0.70 18.97 -9.41
CA ALA A 81 -0.15 17.67 -9.77
C ALA A 81 0.49 17.74 -11.18
N ALA A 82 1.82 17.79 -11.23
CA ALA A 82 2.59 17.87 -12.47
C ALA A 82 2.93 16.48 -12.99
N ILE A 83 2.12 15.96 -13.90
CA ILE A 83 2.32 14.66 -14.56
C ILE A 83 3.37 14.84 -15.66
N PRO A 84 4.51 14.11 -15.60
CA PRO A 84 5.61 14.32 -16.55
C PRO A 84 5.23 14.07 -18.01
N ALA A 85 4.42 13.05 -18.28
CA ALA A 85 4.02 12.64 -19.62
C ALA A 85 2.67 11.90 -19.62
N ALA A 86 1.79 12.26 -20.56
CA ALA A 86 0.59 11.51 -20.88
C ALA A 86 0.95 10.10 -21.34
N GLY A 87 0.18 9.11 -20.91
CA GLY A 87 0.43 7.69 -21.16
C GLY A 87 1.46 7.07 -20.21
N GLY A 88 1.88 7.81 -19.18
CA GLY A 88 2.74 7.33 -18.09
C GLY A 88 4.10 6.79 -18.53
N PRO A 89 4.84 6.16 -17.60
CA PRO A 89 6.12 5.52 -17.90
C PRO A 89 6.02 4.39 -18.94
N GLN A 90 4.85 3.77 -19.08
CA GLN A 90 4.56 2.76 -20.10
C GLN A 90 4.51 3.31 -21.54
N GLN A 91 4.39 4.63 -21.73
CA GLN A 91 4.28 5.27 -23.04
C GLN A 91 3.17 4.69 -23.92
N MET A 92 1.98 4.50 -23.35
CA MET A 92 0.85 3.89 -24.05
C MET A 92 -0.39 4.78 -24.03
N ALA A 93 -0.99 4.97 -25.21
CA ALA A 93 -2.26 5.65 -25.37
C ALA A 93 -3.44 4.73 -25.03
N GLY A 94 -4.49 5.31 -24.47
CA GLY A 94 -5.68 4.63 -23.98
C GLY A 94 -6.45 5.53 -23.01
N ASP A 95 -7.54 5.00 -22.48
CA ASP A 95 -8.31 5.65 -21.44
C ASP A 95 -7.88 5.14 -20.06
N TYR A 96 -7.51 6.07 -19.19
CA TYR A 96 -7.12 5.82 -17.80
C TYR A 96 -8.15 6.45 -16.88
N PRO A 97 -8.61 5.78 -15.81
CA PRO A 97 -9.48 6.43 -14.83
C PRO A 97 -8.68 7.41 -13.96
N TYR A 98 -9.31 8.54 -13.63
CA TYR A 98 -8.98 9.29 -12.42
C TYR A 98 -10.18 9.24 -11.49
N TYR A 99 -9.98 9.10 -10.19
CA TYR A 99 -11.09 8.85 -9.27
C TYR A 99 -10.74 9.21 -7.82
N SER A 100 -11.76 9.28 -6.98
CA SER A 100 -11.59 9.39 -5.54
C SER A 100 -11.20 8.05 -4.94
N GLY A 101 -10.05 7.98 -4.25
CA GLY A 101 -9.68 6.81 -3.46
C GLY A 101 -10.61 6.55 -2.27
N ARG A 102 -11.40 7.56 -1.86
CA ARG A 102 -12.49 7.42 -0.87
C ARG A 102 -13.70 6.76 -1.52
N ALA A 103 -14.13 5.64 -0.95
CA ALA A 103 -15.12 4.76 -1.57
C ALA A 103 -16.51 5.40 -1.74
N SER A 104 -17.05 6.08 -0.72
CA SER A 104 -18.33 6.81 -0.83
C SER A 104 -18.31 7.86 -1.96
N HIS A 105 -17.31 8.73 -1.97
CA HIS A 105 -17.20 9.78 -3.00
C HIS A 105 -17.03 9.18 -4.40
N PHE A 106 -16.32 8.06 -4.51
CA PHE A 106 -16.20 7.34 -5.77
C PHE A 106 -17.56 6.83 -6.27
N VAL A 107 -18.35 6.18 -5.42
CA VAL A 107 -19.67 5.65 -5.82
C VAL A 107 -20.70 6.76 -6.06
N GLU A 108 -20.53 7.94 -5.44
CA GLU A 108 -21.33 9.14 -5.68
C GLU A 108 -21.04 9.80 -7.04
N GLY A 109 -19.90 9.47 -7.67
CA GLY A 109 -19.55 9.93 -9.01
C GLY A 109 -18.27 10.75 -9.10
N SER A 110 -17.44 10.80 -8.05
CA SER A 110 -16.14 11.47 -8.06
C SER A 110 -15.09 10.65 -8.83
N TRP A 111 -15.30 10.50 -10.13
CA TRP A 111 -14.40 9.82 -11.06
C TRP A 111 -14.60 10.35 -12.47
N GLY A 112 -13.60 10.16 -13.33
CA GLY A 112 -13.70 10.44 -14.76
C GLY A 112 -12.59 9.74 -15.54
N LEU A 113 -12.42 10.16 -16.80
CA LEU A 113 -11.46 9.55 -17.72
C LEU A 113 -10.37 10.54 -18.11
N PHE A 114 -9.14 10.04 -18.16
CA PHE A 114 -8.03 10.65 -18.88
C PHE A 114 -7.78 9.87 -20.17
N ARG A 115 -8.15 10.47 -21.30
CA ARG A 115 -7.98 9.92 -22.64
C ARG A 115 -6.67 10.40 -23.26
N VAL A 116 -5.72 9.48 -23.38
CA VAL A 116 -4.44 9.70 -24.04
C VAL A 116 -4.52 9.23 -25.49
N LEU A 117 -4.16 10.11 -26.42
CA LEU A 117 -4.26 9.87 -27.87
C LEU A 117 -2.87 9.72 -28.51
N ASP A 118 -2.68 8.70 -29.34
CA ASP A 118 -1.47 8.51 -30.16
C ASP A 118 -1.69 8.84 -31.65
N LYS A 119 -2.82 9.49 -31.96
CA LYS A 119 -3.20 9.94 -33.31
C LYS A 119 -3.88 11.29 -33.23
N ALA A 120 -3.65 12.12 -34.26
CA ALA A 120 -4.27 13.43 -34.36
C ALA A 120 -5.81 13.35 -34.31
N ASP A 121 -6.40 14.25 -33.53
CA ASP A 121 -7.83 14.39 -33.32
C ASP A 121 -8.26 15.81 -33.68
N SER A 122 -9.37 15.97 -34.41
CA SER A 122 -9.81 17.28 -34.91
C SER A 122 -10.21 18.26 -33.80
N THR A 123 -10.48 17.75 -32.59
CA THR A 123 -10.96 18.51 -31.43
C THR A 123 -9.88 18.76 -30.37
N LEU A 124 -8.66 18.26 -30.56
CA LEU A 124 -7.51 18.50 -29.67
C LEU A 124 -6.32 19.01 -30.47
N LYS A 125 -5.81 20.21 -30.15
CA LYS A 125 -4.62 20.76 -30.81
C LYS A 125 -3.34 20.27 -30.12
N PRO A 126 -2.30 19.89 -30.88
CA PRO A 126 -1.00 19.60 -30.29
C PRO A 126 -0.45 20.80 -29.54
N LEU A 127 0.35 20.56 -28.50
CA LEU A 127 1.05 21.62 -27.79
C LEU A 127 2.14 22.23 -28.69
N PRO A 128 2.44 23.54 -28.57
CA PRO A 128 3.55 24.14 -29.30
C PRO A 128 4.87 23.42 -29.07
N GLY A 129 5.56 23.02 -30.15
CA GLY A 129 6.80 22.25 -30.09
C GLY A 129 6.62 20.74 -29.85
N ARG A 130 5.38 20.23 -29.91
CA ARG A 130 5.02 18.81 -29.82
C ARG A 130 4.03 18.43 -30.93
N GLU A 131 4.23 18.96 -32.13
CA GLU A 131 3.36 18.73 -33.28
C GLU A 131 3.42 17.27 -33.78
N GLU A 132 4.55 16.60 -33.57
CA GLU A 132 4.70 15.16 -33.82
C GLU A 132 4.13 14.37 -32.64
N ILE A 133 3.07 13.60 -32.90
CA ILE A 133 2.42 12.76 -31.90
C ILE A 133 3.14 11.40 -31.85
N PRO A 134 3.76 11.02 -30.71
CA PRO A 134 4.40 9.72 -30.55
C PRO A 134 3.40 8.56 -30.72
N GLN A 135 3.88 7.44 -31.24
CA GLN A 135 3.12 6.19 -31.25
C GLN A 135 3.24 5.47 -29.91
N SER A 136 2.19 4.76 -29.53
CA SER A 136 2.21 3.87 -28.35
C SER A 136 3.38 2.86 -28.45
N ALA A 137 4.03 2.60 -27.31
CA ALA A 137 5.00 1.53 -27.20
C ALA A 137 4.38 0.18 -27.61
N LYS A 138 5.19 -0.72 -28.19
CA LYS A 138 4.72 -2.05 -28.64
C LYS A 138 4.65 -3.08 -27.52
N SER A 139 5.32 -2.82 -26.40
CA SER A 139 5.34 -3.68 -25.23
C SER A 139 5.69 -2.84 -24.00
N VAL A 140 5.08 -3.20 -22.87
CA VAL A 140 5.37 -2.58 -21.57
C VAL A 140 6.74 -3.04 -21.04
N CYS A 141 7.08 -4.32 -21.26
CA CYS A 141 8.30 -4.90 -20.76
C CYS A 141 9.44 -4.83 -21.79
N PRO A 142 10.63 -4.33 -21.41
CA PRO A 142 11.83 -4.50 -22.22
C PRO A 142 12.12 -5.98 -22.50
N ALA A 143 12.68 -6.28 -23.68
CA ALA A 143 12.91 -7.67 -24.12
C ALA A 143 13.87 -8.48 -23.21
N ASN A 144 14.75 -7.80 -22.49
CA ASN A 144 15.72 -8.39 -21.56
C ASN A 144 15.32 -8.26 -20.08
N ALA A 145 14.12 -7.76 -19.78
CA ALA A 145 13.64 -7.67 -18.41
C ALA A 145 13.45 -9.08 -17.80
N PRO A 146 13.95 -9.36 -16.59
CA PRO A 146 13.67 -10.61 -15.90
C PRO A 146 12.17 -10.81 -15.74
N VAL A 147 11.66 -12.00 -16.07
CA VAL A 147 10.22 -12.29 -15.98
C VAL A 147 9.90 -13.01 -14.69
N LYS A 148 9.04 -12.43 -13.84
CA LYS A 148 8.45 -13.07 -12.68
C LYS A 148 6.99 -13.43 -12.95
N THR A 149 6.66 -14.71 -12.85
CA THR A 149 5.30 -15.19 -13.07
C THR A 149 4.66 -15.62 -11.76
N PHE A 150 3.43 -15.17 -11.50
CA PHE A 150 2.66 -15.53 -10.32
C PHE A 150 1.31 -16.12 -10.74
N ASN A 151 0.96 -17.28 -10.20
CA ASN A 151 -0.34 -17.90 -10.40
C ASN A 151 -1.24 -17.54 -9.21
N VAL A 152 -2.23 -16.69 -9.45
CA VAL A 152 -3.10 -16.11 -8.42
C VAL A 152 -4.52 -16.59 -8.64
N ALA A 153 -5.21 -16.93 -7.56
CA ALA A 153 -6.65 -17.19 -7.56
C ALA A 153 -7.37 -16.08 -6.79
N ALA A 154 -8.45 -15.54 -7.36
CA ALA A 154 -9.46 -14.80 -6.59
C ALA A 154 -10.48 -15.81 -6.05
N ILE A 155 -10.69 -15.84 -4.74
CA ILE A 155 -11.56 -16.81 -4.07
C ILE A 155 -12.54 -16.13 -3.11
N ASP A 156 -13.72 -16.74 -2.91
CA ASP A 156 -14.58 -16.42 -1.76
C ASP A 156 -14.02 -17.11 -0.51
N LYS A 157 -13.80 -16.35 0.55
CA LYS A 157 -13.31 -16.84 1.84
C LYS A 157 -13.84 -15.94 2.94
N ALA A 158 -14.65 -16.49 3.84
CA ALA A 158 -15.07 -15.78 5.03
C ALA A 158 -13.85 -15.33 5.84
N ILE A 159 -13.81 -14.05 6.20
CA ILE A 159 -12.71 -13.42 6.94
C ILE A 159 -13.17 -13.17 8.37
N ARG A 160 -12.36 -13.61 9.34
CA ARG A 160 -12.54 -13.24 10.76
C ARG A 160 -11.41 -12.28 11.13
N TYR A 161 -11.75 -11.01 11.35
CA TYR A 161 -10.78 -9.96 11.70
C TYR A 161 -10.25 -10.13 13.12
N ASN A 162 -11.07 -10.68 14.03
CA ASN A 162 -10.64 -11.15 15.33
C ASN A 162 -11.39 -12.45 15.66
N LYS A 163 -10.67 -13.54 15.95
CA LYS A 163 -11.31 -14.83 16.27
C LYS A 163 -11.88 -14.89 17.69
N GLY A 164 -11.46 -13.98 18.57
CA GLY A 164 -11.90 -13.90 19.95
C GLY A 164 -13.20 -13.12 20.15
N THR A 165 -13.72 -12.47 19.11
CA THR A 165 -14.91 -11.60 19.14
C THR A 165 -16.09 -12.26 18.44
N PRO A 166 -17.35 -11.81 18.71
CA PRO A 166 -18.45 -12.09 17.79
C PRO A 166 -18.17 -11.48 16.41
N GLY A 167 -18.90 -11.94 15.39
CA GLY A 167 -18.75 -11.40 14.03
C GLY A 167 -19.16 -9.92 13.90
N VAL A 168 -19.96 -9.43 14.85
CA VAL A 168 -20.42 -8.05 14.91
C VAL A 168 -20.47 -7.62 16.39
N MET A 169 -20.01 -6.41 16.68
CA MET A 169 -20.08 -5.79 18.02
C MET A 169 -20.79 -4.44 17.92
N GLU A 170 -21.75 -4.18 18.80
CA GLU A 170 -22.36 -2.85 18.93
C GLU A 170 -21.40 -1.91 19.62
N VAL A 171 -21.26 -0.69 19.11
CA VAL A 171 -20.25 0.26 19.59
C VAL A 171 -20.82 1.60 20.04
N ASP A 172 -21.74 2.18 19.28
CA ASP A 172 -22.30 3.50 19.58
C ASP A 172 -23.63 3.68 18.85
N MET A 173 -24.70 4.07 19.54
CA MET A 173 -26.01 4.39 18.95
C MET A 173 -26.50 3.41 17.86
N GLU A 174 -26.58 2.12 18.21
CA GLU A 174 -26.98 1.02 17.29
C GLU A 174 -26.02 0.76 16.11
N ARG A 175 -24.95 1.55 15.96
CA ARG A 175 -23.87 1.30 15.00
C ARG A 175 -23.05 0.10 15.45
N LYS A 176 -22.54 -0.64 14.48
CA LYS A 176 -21.86 -1.91 14.74
C LYS A 176 -20.53 -2.01 14.01
N MET A 177 -19.50 -2.44 14.70
CA MET A 177 -18.27 -2.91 14.08
C MET A 177 -18.46 -4.31 13.49
N VAL A 178 -17.92 -4.52 12.30
CA VAL A 178 -17.94 -5.80 11.59
C VAL A 178 -16.58 -6.47 11.78
N LEU A 179 -16.54 -7.48 12.64
CA LEU A 179 -15.34 -8.26 12.98
C LEU A 179 -15.30 -9.63 12.29
N GLY A 180 -16.34 -9.94 11.51
CA GLY A 180 -16.41 -11.09 10.64
C GLY A 180 -17.17 -10.78 9.34
N ASN A 181 -16.55 -11.10 8.21
CA ASN A 181 -17.12 -10.90 6.88
C ASN A 181 -17.37 -12.26 6.21
N GLU A 182 -18.62 -12.71 6.18
CA GLU A 182 -19.00 -13.99 5.55
C GLU A 182 -18.90 -13.96 4.02
N THR A 183 -19.01 -12.78 3.42
CA THR A 183 -18.85 -12.54 1.98
C THR A 183 -17.43 -12.11 1.64
N GLY A 184 -16.46 -12.41 2.51
CA GLY A 184 -15.05 -12.07 2.32
C GLY A 184 -14.48 -12.66 1.04
N LYS A 185 -13.54 -11.93 0.45
CA LYS A 185 -12.88 -12.25 -0.82
C LYS A 185 -11.38 -12.02 -0.67
N MET A 186 -10.58 -12.83 -1.33
CA MET A 186 -9.12 -12.68 -1.27
C MET A 186 -8.43 -13.13 -2.55
N TYR A 187 -7.32 -12.46 -2.85
CA TYR A 187 -6.32 -12.99 -3.76
C TYR A 187 -5.39 -13.92 -3.00
N VAL A 188 -5.12 -15.10 -3.55
CA VAL A 188 -4.21 -16.09 -2.96
C VAL A 188 -3.35 -16.72 -4.06
N LEU A 189 -2.09 -17.05 -3.75
CA LEU A 189 -1.29 -17.86 -4.66
C LEU A 189 -1.88 -19.27 -4.77
N GLU A 190 -1.95 -19.84 -5.97
CA GLU A 190 -2.55 -21.16 -6.18
C GLU A 190 -1.89 -22.25 -5.32
N GLY A 191 -0.57 -22.16 -5.11
CA GLY A 191 0.20 -23.09 -4.25
C GLY A 191 -0.10 -22.98 -2.75
N GLU A 192 -0.73 -21.89 -2.30
CA GLU A 192 -1.05 -21.63 -0.89
C GLU A 192 -2.54 -21.80 -0.57
N LYS A 193 -3.37 -21.94 -1.61
CA LYS A 193 -4.84 -22.02 -1.50
C LYS A 193 -5.31 -23.08 -0.50
N THR A 194 -4.73 -24.29 -0.54
CA THR A 194 -5.13 -25.37 0.37
C THR A 194 -4.86 -25.03 1.84
N LYS A 195 -3.73 -24.37 2.14
CA LYS A 195 -3.36 -23.97 3.51
C LYS A 195 -4.26 -22.86 4.04
N VAL A 196 -4.66 -21.93 3.17
CA VAL A 196 -5.62 -20.86 3.50
C VAL A 196 -7.03 -21.44 3.68
N ALA A 197 -7.44 -22.37 2.81
CA ALA A 197 -8.73 -23.03 2.90
C ALA A 197 -8.88 -23.82 4.21
N SER A 198 -7.85 -24.60 4.59
CA SER A 198 -7.82 -25.38 5.84
C SER A 198 -7.66 -24.53 7.11
N GLY A 199 -7.29 -23.25 6.99
CA GLY A 199 -6.96 -22.39 8.14
C GLY A 199 -5.62 -22.69 8.78
N SER A 200 -4.74 -23.43 8.09
CA SER A 200 -3.38 -23.73 8.55
C SER A 200 -2.44 -22.51 8.46
N VAL A 201 -2.79 -21.54 7.61
CA VAL A 201 -2.14 -20.23 7.54
C VAL A 201 -3.22 -19.18 7.73
N GLU A 202 -2.94 -18.20 8.58
CA GLU A 202 -3.86 -17.10 8.81
C GLU A 202 -4.02 -16.26 7.53
N PRO A 203 -5.25 -15.98 7.07
CA PRO A 203 -5.46 -15.16 5.89
C PRO A 203 -4.74 -13.81 5.99
N SER A 204 -4.15 -13.37 4.88
CA SER A 204 -3.51 -12.07 4.73
C SER A 204 -3.66 -11.63 3.28
N PRO A 205 -3.72 -10.32 2.99
CA PRO A 205 -3.74 -9.84 1.61
C PRO A 205 -2.54 -10.36 0.83
N LEU A 206 -2.73 -10.64 -0.47
CA LEU A 206 -1.66 -11.05 -1.36
C LEU A 206 -0.54 -10.01 -1.32
N THR A 207 0.68 -10.39 -0.97
CA THR A 207 1.83 -9.47 -0.98
C THR A 207 2.98 -10.11 -1.73
N LEU A 208 3.24 -9.62 -2.94
CA LEU A 208 4.27 -10.13 -3.84
C LEU A 208 5.55 -9.30 -3.75
N HIS A 209 6.71 -9.90 -3.99
CA HIS A 209 8.01 -9.24 -3.95
C HIS A 209 8.70 -9.27 -5.32
N VAL A 210 8.94 -8.10 -5.88
CA VAL A 210 9.55 -7.90 -7.20
C VAL A 210 10.64 -6.85 -7.13
N ASN A 211 11.53 -6.81 -8.12
CA ASN A 211 12.61 -5.83 -8.17
C ASN A 211 12.33 -4.79 -9.26
N VAL A 212 12.88 -3.59 -9.09
CA VAL A 212 12.95 -2.60 -10.18
C VAL A 212 13.55 -3.25 -11.44
N GLY A 213 12.85 -3.13 -12.56
CA GLY A 213 13.20 -3.73 -13.85
C GLY A 213 12.67 -5.14 -14.09
N ASP A 214 11.91 -5.73 -13.16
CA ASP A 214 11.22 -7.00 -13.40
C ASP A 214 9.97 -6.79 -14.25
N CYS A 215 9.78 -7.68 -15.24
CA CYS A 215 8.52 -7.87 -15.95
C CYS A 215 7.66 -8.87 -15.17
N ILE A 216 6.47 -8.47 -14.78
CA ILE A 216 5.60 -9.22 -13.86
C ILE A 216 4.43 -9.79 -14.67
N LYS A 217 4.24 -11.10 -14.63
CA LYS A 217 3.10 -11.78 -15.22
C LYS A 217 2.22 -12.37 -14.14
N VAL A 218 0.97 -11.94 -14.05
CA VAL A 218 0.00 -12.49 -13.11
C VAL A 218 -1.03 -13.30 -13.88
N ASN A 219 -1.00 -14.61 -13.71
CA ASN A 219 -2.02 -15.51 -14.23
C ASN A 219 -3.16 -15.59 -13.21
N LEU A 220 -4.13 -14.68 -13.33
CA LEU A 220 -5.31 -14.68 -12.47
C LEU A 220 -6.30 -15.75 -12.92
N LYS A 221 -6.72 -16.60 -11.98
CA LYS A 221 -7.90 -17.45 -12.09
C LYS A 221 -9.00 -16.92 -11.19
N ASN A 222 -10.19 -16.71 -11.72
CA ASN A 222 -11.33 -16.36 -10.88
C ASN A 222 -12.03 -17.65 -10.42
N GLU A 223 -11.97 -17.96 -9.14
CA GLU A 223 -12.69 -19.07 -8.50
C GLU A 223 -13.81 -18.57 -7.56
N MET A 224 -14.13 -17.28 -7.58
CA MET A 224 -15.32 -16.76 -6.89
C MET A 224 -16.60 -17.28 -7.57
N ALA A 225 -17.65 -17.43 -6.79
CA ALA A 225 -18.89 -18.09 -7.22
C ALA A 225 -19.72 -17.25 -8.20
N LYS A 226 -19.70 -15.91 -8.06
CA LYS A 226 -20.61 -15.01 -8.78
C LYS A 226 -19.91 -13.83 -9.43
N ASP A 227 -19.04 -13.16 -8.68
CA ASP A 227 -18.47 -11.89 -9.12
C ASP A 227 -17.34 -12.10 -10.11
N ARG A 228 -17.17 -11.13 -11.00
CA ARG A 228 -15.98 -11.03 -11.83
C ARG A 228 -14.80 -10.55 -10.99
N ALA A 229 -13.58 -10.84 -11.44
CA ALA A 229 -12.34 -10.39 -10.80
C ALA A 229 -11.52 -9.53 -11.77
N GLY A 230 -11.17 -8.32 -11.36
CA GLY A 230 -10.09 -7.52 -11.95
C GLY A 230 -8.75 -7.84 -11.30
N PHE A 231 -7.68 -7.24 -11.80
CA PHE A 231 -6.38 -7.20 -11.13
C PHE A 231 -5.70 -5.90 -11.53
N HIS A 232 -6.13 -4.79 -10.92
CA HIS A 232 -5.53 -3.49 -11.16
C HIS A 232 -4.34 -3.31 -10.21
N VAL A 233 -3.25 -2.72 -10.71
CA VAL A 233 -2.05 -2.46 -9.91
C VAL A 233 -1.56 -1.05 -10.18
N ASP A 234 -1.50 -0.24 -9.12
CA ASP A 234 -0.93 1.11 -9.15
C ASP A 234 0.59 1.10 -9.01
N HIS A 235 1.26 2.21 -9.34
CA HIS A 235 2.73 2.35 -9.25
C HIS A 235 3.54 1.29 -10.04
N VAL A 236 2.94 0.71 -11.07
CA VAL A 236 3.62 -0.13 -12.07
C VAL A 236 3.18 0.28 -13.46
N ALA A 237 4.03 0.03 -14.45
CA ALA A 237 3.69 0.24 -15.85
C ALA A 237 2.84 -0.93 -16.37
N PHE A 238 1.83 -0.66 -17.19
CA PHE A 238 0.95 -1.65 -17.83
C PHE A 238 0.39 -1.12 -19.14
N ASP A 239 -0.14 -2.02 -19.98
CA ASP A 239 -0.91 -1.60 -21.17
C ASP A 239 -2.36 -1.32 -20.78
N PRO A 240 -2.87 -0.07 -20.94
CA PRO A 240 -4.24 0.28 -20.58
C PRO A 240 -5.29 -0.54 -21.33
N LYS A 241 -4.96 -1.08 -22.51
CA LYS A 241 -5.86 -1.82 -23.39
C LYS A 241 -5.83 -3.33 -23.15
N GLU A 242 -4.79 -3.85 -22.49
CA GLU A 242 -4.60 -5.30 -22.32
C GLU A 242 -4.47 -5.75 -20.86
N SER A 243 -3.83 -4.97 -20.00
CA SER A 243 -3.39 -5.41 -18.66
C SER A 243 -3.76 -4.45 -17.53
N MET A 244 -4.66 -3.49 -17.76
CA MET A 244 -5.12 -2.58 -16.70
C MET A 244 -6.01 -3.27 -15.67
N GLY A 245 -6.74 -4.30 -16.07
CA GLY A 245 -7.70 -4.98 -15.18
C GLY A 245 -9.00 -4.22 -14.96
N ILE A 246 -9.23 -3.16 -15.74
CA ILE A 246 -10.40 -2.26 -15.68
C ILE A 246 -10.99 -2.12 -17.08
N ASN A 247 -12.31 -2.23 -17.21
CA ASN A 247 -13.01 -1.85 -18.44
C ASN A 247 -13.27 -0.34 -18.45
N ALA A 248 -12.24 0.45 -18.76
CA ALA A 248 -12.33 1.92 -18.75
C ALA A 248 -12.47 2.51 -20.16
N GLY A 249 -13.42 3.43 -20.30
CA GLY A 249 -13.59 4.24 -21.48
C GLY A 249 -13.79 3.41 -22.75
N ASN A 250 -13.04 3.76 -23.79
CA ASN A 250 -13.04 3.11 -25.10
C ASN A 250 -11.93 2.04 -25.23
N ASN A 251 -11.27 1.64 -24.14
CA ASN A 251 -10.33 0.54 -24.21
C ASN A 251 -11.05 -0.75 -24.65
N PRO A 252 -10.44 -1.54 -25.54
CA PRO A 252 -11.12 -2.66 -26.16
C PRO A 252 -11.22 -3.87 -25.23
N GLY A 253 -12.27 -4.66 -25.44
CA GLY A 253 -12.45 -5.95 -24.80
C GLY A 253 -12.78 -5.88 -23.31
N ASP A 254 -12.99 -7.05 -22.73
CA ASP A 254 -13.20 -7.20 -21.30
C ASP A 254 -11.88 -7.59 -20.62
N GLN A 255 -11.40 -6.72 -19.75
CA GLN A 255 -10.16 -6.88 -19.00
C GLN A 255 -10.39 -7.59 -17.66
N THR A 256 -11.63 -7.82 -17.25
CA THR A 256 -11.97 -8.55 -16.02
C THR A 256 -12.21 -10.03 -16.30
N VAL A 257 -12.11 -10.88 -15.27
CA VAL A 257 -12.18 -12.34 -15.39
C VAL A 257 -13.50 -12.86 -14.85
N ALA A 258 -14.32 -13.46 -15.71
CA ALA A 258 -15.56 -14.14 -15.31
C ALA A 258 -15.30 -15.32 -14.35
N PRO A 259 -16.28 -15.70 -13.50
CA PRO A 259 -16.20 -16.92 -12.70
C PRO A 259 -15.75 -18.15 -13.51
N GLY A 260 -14.76 -18.88 -12.99
CA GLY A 260 -14.18 -20.07 -13.62
C GLY A 260 -13.17 -19.79 -14.74
N GLN A 261 -13.02 -18.53 -15.18
CA GLN A 261 -12.10 -18.16 -16.26
C GLN A 261 -10.71 -17.77 -15.74
N ARG A 262 -9.78 -17.59 -16.68
CA ARG A 262 -8.41 -17.17 -16.43
C ARG A 262 -7.98 -16.04 -17.37
N ARG A 263 -7.11 -15.15 -16.90
CA ARG A 263 -6.45 -14.12 -17.70
C ARG A 263 -5.02 -13.90 -17.19
N THR A 264 -4.12 -13.55 -18.09
CA THR A 264 -2.78 -13.09 -17.74
C THR A 264 -2.70 -11.58 -17.85
N TYR A 265 -2.26 -10.92 -16.79
CA TYR A 265 -1.91 -9.51 -16.77
C TYR A 265 -0.39 -9.34 -16.82
N THR A 266 0.09 -8.36 -17.57
CA THR A 266 1.52 -8.03 -17.67
C THR A 266 1.77 -6.62 -17.13
N PHE A 267 2.63 -6.54 -16.12
CA PHE A 267 3.09 -5.30 -15.51
C PHE A 267 4.60 -5.18 -15.62
N PHE A 268 5.14 -3.98 -15.45
CA PHE A 268 6.57 -3.74 -15.40
C PHE A 268 6.89 -2.81 -14.21
N ALA A 269 7.83 -3.25 -13.36
CA ALA A 269 8.36 -2.43 -12.28
C ALA A 269 9.30 -1.37 -12.86
N HIS A 270 8.71 -0.32 -13.45
CA HIS A 270 9.44 0.68 -14.22
C HIS A 270 10.39 1.50 -13.32
N PRO A 271 11.65 1.76 -13.74
CA PRO A 271 12.60 2.54 -12.95
C PRO A 271 12.12 3.95 -12.56
N GLU A 272 11.20 4.56 -13.32
CA GLU A 272 10.58 5.84 -12.95
C GLU A 272 9.70 5.77 -11.70
N PHE A 273 9.04 4.64 -11.42
CA PHE A 273 8.34 4.44 -10.16
C PHE A 273 9.32 4.09 -9.02
N GLY A 274 10.50 3.60 -9.36
CA GLY A 274 11.57 3.28 -8.42
C GLY A 274 11.18 2.18 -7.43
N GLU A 275 11.78 2.25 -6.25
CA GLU A 275 11.45 1.37 -5.12
C GLU A 275 10.26 1.94 -4.37
N ASN A 276 9.18 1.15 -4.33
CA ASN A 276 7.89 1.58 -3.81
C ASN A 276 7.02 0.38 -3.45
N ALA A 277 5.84 0.63 -2.88
CA ALA A 277 4.74 -0.32 -2.80
C ALA A 277 3.63 0.07 -3.80
N ALA A 278 3.05 -0.95 -4.41
CA ALA A 278 2.02 -0.87 -5.42
C ALA A 278 0.76 -1.56 -4.89
N LEU A 279 -0.36 -0.83 -4.82
CA LEU A 279 -1.64 -1.38 -4.37
C LEU A 279 -2.23 -2.26 -5.48
N ILE A 280 -2.69 -3.46 -5.10
CA ILE A 280 -3.52 -4.32 -5.95
C ILE A 280 -4.97 -4.10 -5.54
N GLN A 281 -5.86 -3.82 -6.49
CA GLN A 281 -7.29 -3.64 -6.22
C GLN A 281 -8.16 -4.35 -7.26
N ASP A 282 -9.27 -4.92 -6.81
CA ASP A 282 -10.28 -5.50 -7.69
C ASP A 282 -11.10 -4.43 -8.42
N TRP A 283 -11.27 -4.63 -9.73
CA TRP A 283 -12.15 -3.84 -10.58
C TRP A 283 -13.19 -4.69 -11.33
N GLY A 284 -13.34 -5.96 -10.95
CA GLY A 284 -14.46 -6.78 -11.40
C GLY A 284 -15.78 -6.35 -10.75
N ASN A 285 -15.71 -5.91 -9.49
CA ASN A 285 -16.75 -5.15 -8.80
C ASN A 285 -16.09 -4.23 -7.77
N VAL A 286 -15.52 -3.12 -8.24
CA VAL A 286 -14.76 -2.16 -7.42
C VAL A 286 -15.57 -1.55 -6.28
N ILE A 287 -16.90 -1.56 -6.36
CA ILE A 287 -17.80 -1.01 -5.33
C ILE A 287 -17.80 -1.88 -4.06
N GLU A 288 -17.74 -3.21 -4.23
CA GLU A 288 -17.96 -4.17 -3.13
C GLU A 288 -16.78 -5.09 -2.88
N ASN A 289 -16.07 -5.51 -3.92
CA ASN A 289 -15.02 -6.52 -3.77
C ASN A 289 -13.83 -6.02 -2.93
N PRO A 290 -13.31 -4.79 -3.12
CA PRO A 290 -12.27 -4.23 -2.25
C PRO A 290 -12.72 -4.11 -0.79
N ARG A 291 -13.94 -3.62 -0.52
CA ARG A 291 -14.57 -3.61 0.82
C ARG A 291 -14.56 -5.01 1.45
N ASN A 292 -14.84 -6.03 0.64
CA ASN A 292 -14.87 -7.42 1.06
C ASN A 292 -13.49 -8.10 1.14
N GLY A 293 -12.41 -7.35 0.91
CA GLY A 293 -11.04 -7.80 1.11
C GLY A 293 -10.27 -8.11 -0.18
N LEU A 294 -10.86 -7.99 -1.37
CA LEU A 294 -10.19 -8.35 -2.62
C LEU A 294 -9.18 -7.27 -3.07
N PHE A 295 -8.08 -7.19 -2.34
CA PHE A 295 -6.94 -6.30 -2.55
C PHE A 295 -5.64 -6.98 -2.12
N GLY A 296 -4.51 -6.34 -2.40
CA GLY A 296 -3.18 -6.84 -2.07
C GLY A 296 -2.10 -5.78 -2.34
N ALA A 297 -0.83 -6.19 -2.35
CA ALA A 297 0.29 -5.32 -2.69
C ALA A 297 1.36 -6.04 -3.53
N ILE A 298 2.09 -5.26 -4.31
CA ILE A 298 3.39 -5.62 -4.86
C ILE A 298 4.43 -4.70 -4.23
N ILE A 299 5.42 -5.29 -3.55
CA ILE A 299 6.56 -4.57 -2.98
C ILE A 299 7.70 -4.62 -3.98
N ILE A 300 8.17 -3.44 -4.38
CA ILE A 300 9.20 -3.24 -5.40
C ILE A 300 10.51 -2.86 -4.71
N GLY A 301 11.45 -3.80 -4.63
CA GLY A 301 12.76 -3.59 -4.03
C GLY A 301 13.86 -3.29 -5.06
N PRO A 302 15.11 -3.12 -4.60
CA PRO A 302 16.25 -2.83 -5.46
C PRO A 302 16.45 -3.92 -6.52
N ARG A 303 16.91 -3.51 -7.70
CA ARG A 303 17.26 -4.41 -8.80
C ARG A 303 18.12 -5.58 -8.31
N GLY A 304 17.70 -6.81 -8.65
CA GLY A 304 18.43 -8.04 -8.35
C GLY A 304 18.34 -8.54 -6.90
N SER A 305 17.58 -7.89 -6.02
CA SER A 305 17.46 -8.32 -4.63
C SER A 305 16.76 -9.68 -4.48
N GLN A 306 17.11 -10.36 -3.39
CA GLN A 306 16.45 -11.59 -2.93
C GLN A 306 15.61 -11.28 -1.69
N TYR A 307 14.58 -12.10 -1.48
CA TYR A 307 13.62 -11.91 -0.40
C TYR A 307 13.54 -13.19 0.42
N ARG A 308 13.59 -13.07 1.75
CA ARG A 308 13.41 -14.24 2.63
C ARG A 308 12.54 -13.92 3.84
N ASP A 309 11.88 -14.92 4.40
CA ASP A 309 11.14 -14.75 5.64
C ASP A 309 12.12 -14.46 6.79
N PRO A 310 11.91 -13.39 7.57
CA PRO A 310 12.79 -13.02 8.68
C PRO A 310 12.98 -14.11 9.73
N ALA A 311 11.98 -14.96 9.99
CA ALA A 311 12.03 -15.97 11.04
C ALA A 311 12.58 -17.30 10.54
N THR A 312 12.17 -17.75 9.36
CA THR A 312 12.51 -19.08 8.84
C THR A 312 13.66 -19.08 7.84
N GLY A 313 13.98 -17.92 7.23
CA GLY A 313 14.94 -17.81 6.14
C GLY A 313 14.46 -18.37 4.81
N GLU A 314 13.18 -18.76 4.72
CA GLU A 314 12.59 -19.32 3.51
C GLU A 314 12.54 -18.26 2.38
N ASP A 315 12.90 -18.66 1.16
CA ASP A 315 12.84 -17.79 -0.02
C ASP A 315 11.39 -17.38 -0.33
N LEU A 316 11.17 -16.07 -0.46
CA LEU A 316 9.87 -15.45 -0.70
C LEU A 316 9.63 -15.06 -2.17
N ALA A 317 10.56 -15.34 -3.09
CA ALA A 317 10.45 -14.93 -4.49
C ALA A 317 9.17 -15.42 -5.22
N GLN A 318 8.54 -16.49 -4.73
CA GLN A 318 7.31 -17.10 -5.26
C GLN A 318 6.25 -17.31 -4.18
N LYS A 319 6.25 -16.49 -3.12
CA LYS A 319 5.35 -16.60 -1.98
C LYS A 319 4.65 -15.28 -1.68
N SER A 320 3.52 -15.38 -0.98
CA SER A 320 2.82 -14.22 -0.44
C SER A 320 3.29 -13.96 0.97
N SER A 321 3.86 -12.78 1.24
CA SER A 321 4.23 -12.40 2.60
C SER A 321 4.23 -10.90 2.80
N TRP A 322 3.53 -10.44 3.83
CA TRP A 322 3.54 -9.03 4.24
C TRP A 322 4.84 -8.62 4.94
N ARG A 323 5.76 -9.56 5.21
CA ARG A 323 7.07 -9.32 5.82
C ARG A 323 8.18 -9.98 5.00
N ALA A 324 9.31 -9.30 4.84
CA ALA A 324 10.47 -9.86 4.16
C ALA A 324 11.75 -9.20 4.66
N ASP A 325 12.83 -9.98 4.74
CA ASP A 325 14.18 -9.42 4.63
C ASP A 325 14.49 -9.20 3.16
N VAL A 326 14.95 -8.00 2.81
CA VAL A 326 15.44 -7.66 1.47
C VAL A 326 16.97 -7.74 1.48
N ILE A 327 17.49 -8.74 0.78
CA ILE A 327 18.91 -9.00 0.62
C ILE A 327 19.37 -8.39 -0.69
N VAL A 328 20.04 -7.25 -0.61
CA VAL A 328 20.43 -6.46 -1.77
C VAL A 328 21.64 -7.07 -2.45
N ASP A 329 21.55 -7.30 -3.77
CA ASP A 329 22.68 -7.75 -4.57
C ASP A 329 23.67 -6.60 -4.81
N ARG A 330 24.71 -6.55 -3.99
CA ARG A 330 25.79 -5.54 -4.04
C ARG A 330 26.77 -5.74 -5.21
N SER A 331 26.64 -6.81 -5.99
CA SER A 331 27.45 -7.01 -7.19
C SER A 331 26.94 -6.18 -8.39
N LEU A 332 25.70 -5.71 -8.33
CA LEU A 332 25.09 -4.89 -9.36
C LEU A 332 25.43 -3.40 -9.19
N SER A 333 25.62 -2.72 -10.33
CA SER A 333 25.92 -1.29 -10.35
C SER A 333 24.78 -0.47 -9.71
N GLY A 334 25.14 0.44 -8.80
CA GLY A 334 24.21 1.25 -8.02
C GLY A 334 23.80 0.63 -6.66
N ASN A 335 24.16 -0.64 -6.40
CA ASN A 335 23.85 -1.33 -5.15
C ASN A 335 25.04 -1.46 -4.19
N GLU A 336 26.22 -1.00 -4.56
CA GLU A 336 27.50 -1.33 -3.89
C GLU A 336 27.52 -0.93 -2.40
N ALA A 337 26.96 0.25 -2.09
CA ALA A 337 26.90 0.79 -0.73
C ALA A 337 25.59 0.49 0.02
N ARG A 338 24.69 -0.28 -0.58
CA ARG A 338 23.33 -0.44 -0.05
C ARG A 338 23.26 -1.46 1.07
N GLN A 339 22.45 -1.18 2.07
CA GLN A 339 22.22 -2.07 3.20
C GLN A 339 21.07 -3.04 2.89
N ASN A 340 21.16 -4.23 3.45
CA ASN A 340 19.98 -5.09 3.57
C ASN A 340 19.02 -4.43 4.55
N TYR A 341 17.72 -4.66 4.38
CA TYR A 341 16.71 -4.04 5.22
C TYR A 341 15.53 -4.98 5.43
N ARG A 342 14.73 -4.72 6.48
CA ARG A 342 13.46 -5.41 6.71
C ARG A 342 12.33 -4.59 6.11
N SER A 343 11.44 -5.27 5.43
CA SER A 343 10.31 -4.71 4.70
C SER A 343 9.02 -5.28 5.24
N PHE A 344 8.09 -4.41 5.62
CA PHE A 344 6.77 -4.79 6.11
C PHE A 344 5.69 -4.05 5.33
N ALA A 345 4.57 -4.72 5.03
CA ALA A 345 3.42 -4.14 4.33
C ALA A 345 2.18 -4.21 5.23
N LEU A 346 1.60 -3.05 5.51
CA LEU A 346 0.37 -2.88 6.28
C LEU A 346 -0.69 -2.27 5.37
N LEU A 347 -1.71 -3.07 5.04
CA LEU A 347 -2.85 -2.71 4.21
C LEU A 347 -4.03 -2.40 5.13
N PHE A 348 -4.39 -1.13 5.18
CA PHE A 348 -5.47 -0.61 6.00
C PHE A 348 -6.79 -0.65 5.24
N GLN A 349 -7.85 -1.05 5.93
CA GLN A 349 -9.22 -0.97 5.44
C GLN A 349 -10.15 -0.33 6.47
N ASP A 350 -11.07 0.48 5.97
CA ASP A 350 -12.09 1.21 6.73
C ASP A 350 -13.36 1.40 5.88
N GLU A 351 -14.53 1.29 6.53
CA GLU A 351 -15.86 1.45 5.94
C GLU A 351 -16.66 2.59 6.61
N ASP A 352 -16.12 3.27 7.62
CA ASP A 352 -16.87 4.27 8.35
C ASP A 352 -16.85 5.64 7.65
N ASN A 353 -17.84 5.89 6.80
CA ASN A 353 -18.00 7.18 6.13
C ASN A 353 -18.48 8.33 7.04
N ILE A 354 -18.78 8.05 8.30
CA ILE A 354 -19.44 8.97 9.23
C ILE A 354 -18.46 9.48 10.29
N ILE A 355 -17.50 8.66 10.74
CA ILE A 355 -16.59 9.03 11.83
C ILE A 355 -15.74 10.26 11.51
N GLY A 356 -15.78 11.26 12.40
CA GLY A 356 -15.05 12.52 12.24
C GLY A 356 -15.75 13.56 11.36
N THR A 357 -16.97 13.30 10.90
CA THR A 357 -17.80 14.32 10.24
C THR A 357 -18.55 15.18 11.25
N SER A 358 -18.92 16.40 10.85
CA SER A 358 -19.48 17.43 11.75
C SER A 358 -21.01 17.36 11.86
N PHE A 359 -21.55 16.25 12.37
CA PHE A 359 -22.97 16.13 12.70
C PHE A 359 -23.19 15.75 14.18
N MET A 360 -24.35 16.15 14.72
CA MET A 360 -24.73 15.88 16.11
C MET A 360 -25.72 14.70 16.18
N PRO A 361 -25.59 13.80 17.18
CA PRO A 361 -24.50 13.72 18.16
C PRO A 361 -23.18 13.26 17.51
N TYR A 362 -22.06 13.76 18.03
CA TYR A 362 -20.74 13.33 17.56
C TYR A 362 -20.50 11.85 17.90
N ILE A 363 -20.17 11.06 16.87
CA ILE A 363 -19.82 9.65 17.05
C ILE A 363 -18.42 9.52 17.63
N GLN A 364 -18.25 8.63 18.61
CA GLN A 364 -16.95 8.38 19.24
C GLN A 364 -16.30 7.08 18.78
N LYS A 365 -17.09 6.11 18.32
CA LYS A 365 -16.61 4.78 17.92
C LYS A 365 -16.79 4.52 16.42
N VAL A 366 -15.77 3.94 15.80
CA VAL A 366 -15.80 3.55 14.40
C VAL A 366 -16.75 2.35 14.23
N ALA A 367 -17.52 2.33 13.15
CA ALA A 367 -18.41 1.24 12.78
C ALA A 367 -18.06 0.66 11.40
N GLY A 368 -18.71 -0.44 11.02
CA GLY A 368 -18.39 -1.15 9.79
C GLY A 368 -17.10 -1.95 9.89
N VAL A 369 -16.52 -2.28 8.75
CA VAL A 369 -15.25 -3.01 8.66
C VAL A 369 -14.08 -2.06 8.93
N THR A 370 -13.24 -2.41 9.92
CA THR A 370 -12.02 -1.68 10.25
C THR A 370 -10.92 -2.67 10.55
N ALA A 371 -9.90 -2.78 9.67
CA ALA A 371 -8.85 -3.78 9.84
C ALA A 371 -7.51 -3.38 9.20
N VAL A 372 -6.43 -4.07 9.61
CA VAL A 372 -5.10 -4.04 8.98
C VAL A 372 -4.70 -5.47 8.62
N ASN A 373 -4.38 -5.73 7.36
CA ASN A 373 -4.09 -7.07 6.83
C ASN A 373 -5.15 -8.11 7.21
N TYR A 374 -6.43 -7.78 7.10
CA TYR A 374 -7.55 -8.62 7.55
C TYR A 374 -7.58 -8.92 9.05
N ARG A 375 -7.05 -8.03 9.91
CA ARG A 375 -7.05 -8.22 11.36
C ARG A 375 -7.40 -6.94 12.10
N SER A 376 -8.04 -7.06 13.26
CA SER A 376 -8.43 -5.93 14.11
C SER A 376 -8.32 -6.33 15.58
N GLU A 377 -7.77 -5.44 16.41
CA GLU A 377 -7.63 -5.63 17.86
C GLU A 377 -8.39 -4.52 18.64
N PRO A 378 -9.74 -4.57 18.69
CA PRO A 378 -10.52 -3.51 19.33
C PRO A 378 -10.23 -3.40 20.84
N THR A 379 -10.25 -2.17 21.36
CA THR A 379 -10.08 -1.90 22.78
C THR A 379 -11.18 -2.56 23.61
N ASP A 380 -12.44 -2.45 23.18
CA ASP A 380 -13.58 -3.02 23.91
C ASP A 380 -13.45 -4.55 24.07
N TYR A 381 -12.96 -5.25 23.06
CA TYR A 381 -12.63 -6.68 23.16
C TYR A 381 -11.63 -6.97 24.29
N ARG A 382 -10.55 -6.19 24.38
CA ARG A 382 -9.55 -6.37 25.44
C ARG A 382 -10.12 -6.04 26.83
N ILE A 383 -10.94 -5.00 26.95
CA ILE A 383 -11.61 -4.64 28.21
C ILE A 383 -12.57 -5.75 28.66
N GLU A 384 -13.35 -6.33 27.74
CA GLU A 384 -14.23 -7.48 28.02
C GLU A 384 -13.46 -8.71 28.51
N LYS A 385 -12.20 -8.89 28.08
CA LYS A 385 -11.28 -9.93 28.60
C LYS A 385 -10.67 -9.57 29.97
N GLY A 386 -11.04 -8.43 30.55
CA GLY A 386 -10.64 -8.00 31.89
C GLY A 386 -9.34 -7.20 31.92
N CYS A 387 -8.93 -6.60 30.81
CA CYS A 387 -7.83 -5.64 30.76
C CYS A 387 -8.26 -4.29 31.34
N ALA A 388 -7.37 -3.61 32.07
CA ALA A 388 -7.58 -2.21 32.44
C ALA A 388 -7.27 -1.31 31.23
N TYR A 389 -7.95 -0.16 31.13
CA TYR A 389 -7.74 0.78 30.03
C TYR A 389 -6.29 1.28 29.94
N SER A 390 -5.64 1.49 31.09
CA SER A 390 -4.23 1.87 31.19
C SER A 390 -3.25 0.78 30.73
N GLU A 391 -3.71 -0.46 30.61
CA GLU A 391 -2.91 -1.64 30.30
C GLU A 391 -3.29 -2.26 28.95
N VAL A 392 -4.17 -1.61 28.17
CA VAL A 392 -4.80 -2.20 26.98
C VAL A 392 -3.77 -2.73 25.97
N PHE A 393 -2.61 -2.10 25.84
CA PHE A 393 -1.57 -2.50 24.88
C PHE A 393 -0.63 -3.61 25.38
N VAL A 394 -0.60 -3.88 26.70
CA VAL A 394 0.32 -4.84 27.33
C VAL A 394 -0.40 -5.99 28.04
N CYS A 395 -1.72 -5.91 28.14
CA CYS A 395 -2.53 -6.89 28.85
C CYS A 395 -2.52 -8.26 28.16
N VAL A 396 -2.09 -9.28 28.88
CA VAL A 396 -2.00 -10.67 28.42
C VAL A 396 -3.32 -11.44 28.52
N LYS A 397 -4.34 -10.93 29.22
CA LYS A 397 -5.63 -11.61 29.38
C LYS A 397 -6.40 -11.74 28.06
N ALA A 398 -6.12 -10.88 27.10
CA ALA A 398 -6.63 -10.94 25.73
C ALA A 398 -5.69 -11.67 24.76
N GLY A 399 -4.59 -12.25 25.25
CA GLY A 399 -3.51 -12.85 24.47
C GLY A 399 -2.20 -12.07 24.63
N ASP A 400 -1.08 -12.78 24.50
CA ASP A 400 0.28 -12.22 24.69
C ASP A 400 0.67 -11.18 23.64
N GLN A 401 0.03 -11.21 22.46
CA GLN A 401 0.20 -10.26 21.38
C GLN A 401 -1.18 -9.90 20.80
N PRO A 402 -1.36 -8.69 20.24
CA PRO A 402 -2.57 -8.39 19.48
C PRO A 402 -2.67 -9.31 18.25
N VAL A 403 -3.88 -9.53 17.73
CA VAL A 403 -4.03 -10.33 16.50
C VAL A 403 -3.47 -9.60 15.28
N THR A 404 -3.44 -8.28 15.30
CA THR A 404 -2.88 -7.44 14.23
C THR A 404 -1.37 -7.70 13.99
N PRO A 405 -0.81 -7.29 12.84
CA PRO A 405 0.59 -7.56 12.52
C PRO A 405 1.59 -7.12 13.61
N SER A 406 2.38 -8.07 14.12
CA SER A 406 3.53 -7.81 14.99
C SER A 406 4.82 -7.78 14.18
N ILE A 407 5.48 -6.63 14.16
CA ILE A 407 6.74 -6.39 13.46
C ILE A 407 7.90 -6.74 14.40
N ALA A 408 8.91 -7.44 13.90
CA ALA A 408 10.12 -7.75 14.66
C ALA A 408 11.37 -7.38 13.87
N ALA A 409 12.33 -6.73 14.53
CA ALA A 409 13.60 -6.34 13.95
C ALA A 409 14.68 -6.30 15.05
N HIS A 410 15.94 -6.59 14.74
CA HIS A 410 17.02 -6.35 15.69
C HIS A 410 17.34 -4.87 15.77
N VAL A 411 17.78 -4.41 16.93
CA VAL A 411 18.17 -3.02 17.15
C VAL A 411 19.22 -2.54 16.13
N GLY A 412 18.89 -1.45 15.44
CA GLY A 412 19.69 -0.85 14.37
C GLY A 412 19.50 -1.48 12.99
N ASP A 413 18.67 -2.53 12.82
CA ASP A 413 18.29 -3.02 11.49
C ASP A 413 17.58 -1.89 10.72
N PRO A 414 17.94 -1.62 9.44
CA PRO A 414 17.15 -0.74 8.59
C PRO A 414 15.76 -1.33 8.36
N VAL A 415 14.72 -0.53 8.54
CA VAL A 415 13.33 -0.95 8.44
C VAL A 415 12.55 0.01 7.56
N VAL A 416 11.77 -0.54 6.62
CA VAL A 416 10.70 0.15 5.92
C VAL A 416 9.36 -0.48 6.25
N ILE A 417 8.38 0.37 6.53
CA ILE A 417 6.97 -0.02 6.67
C ILE A 417 6.20 0.65 5.53
N HIS A 418 5.70 -0.16 4.61
CA HIS A 418 4.80 0.24 3.54
C HIS A 418 3.38 0.28 4.09
N VAL A 419 2.77 1.45 4.09
CA VAL A 419 1.38 1.66 4.53
C VAL A 419 0.55 1.92 3.30
N LEU A 420 -0.51 1.12 3.09
CA LEU A 420 -1.37 1.22 1.93
C LEU A 420 -2.84 1.38 2.38
N GLY A 421 -3.51 2.43 1.90
CA GLY A 421 -4.96 2.57 2.06
C GLY A 421 -5.71 1.71 1.05
N ALA A 422 -5.95 0.44 1.38
CA ALA A 422 -6.47 -0.54 0.42
C ALA A 422 -7.96 -0.33 0.07
N PHE A 423 -8.75 0.06 1.08
CA PHE A 423 -10.14 0.47 0.94
C PHE A 423 -10.45 1.41 2.11
N SER A 424 -10.76 2.67 1.87
CA SER A 424 -10.89 3.64 2.96
C SER A 424 -12.06 4.58 2.73
N GLU A 425 -12.83 4.83 3.78
CA GLU A 425 -13.85 5.87 3.79
C GLU A 425 -13.34 7.16 4.41
N GLN A 426 -12.38 7.07 5.31
CA GLN A 426 -11.73 8.24 5.89
C GLN A 426 -10.24 8.23 5.64
N ILE A 427 -9.65 9.39 5.92
CA ILE A 427 -8.22 9.49 6.09
C ILE A 427 -7.78 9.05 7.48
N GLN A 428 -6.57 8.53 7.53
CA GLN A 428 -5.96 7.86 8.67
C GLN A 428 -4.57 8.46 8.94
N LEU A 429 -4.07 8.31 10.17
CA LEU A 429 -2.78 8.87 10.58
C LEU A 429 -1.86 7.73 11.03
N PHE A 430 -0.86 7.35 10.25
CA PHE A 430 0.07 6.28 10.64
C PHE A 430 1.22 6.83 11.49
N SER A 431 1.48 6.19 12.63
CA SER A 431 2.59 6.52 13.53
C SER A 431 3.30 5.28 14.04
N VAL A 432 4.58 5.43 14.36
CA VAL A 432 5.37 4.44 15.11
C VAL A 432 5.96 5.12 16.33
N SER A 433 5.58 4.67 17.52
CA SER A 433 6.05 5.24 18.78
C SER A 433 7.58 5.28 18.83
N GLY A 434 8.15 6.44 19.19
CA GLY A 434 9.59 6.62 19.34
C GLY A 434 10.40 6.55 18.04
N HIS A 435 9.76 6.51 16.88
CA HIS A 435 10.42 6.48 15.58
C HIS A 435 9.91 7.62 14.69
N GLU A 436 10.80 8.11 13.85
CA GLU A 436 10.52 9.12 12.83
C GLU A 436 11.01 8.61 11.49
N TRP A 437 10.54 9.18 10.39
CA TRP A 437 11.05 8.91 9.05
C TRP A 437 11.00 10.18 8.22
N LYS A 438 11.75 10.21 7.12
CA LYS A 438 11.75 11.38 6.23
C LYS A 438 10.42 11.51 5.51
N HIS A 439 9.94 12.76 5.36
CA HIS A 439 8.77 13.06 4.54
C HIS A 439 8.97 12.62 3.07
N GLU A 440 10.16 12.92 2.53
CA GLU A 440 10.61 12.47 1.21
C GLU A 440 11.87 11.60 1.40
N PRO A 441 11.76 10.26 1.44
CA PRO A 441 12.84 9.33 1.80
C PRO A 441 14.15 9.52 1.02
N TYR A 442 14.04 9.86 -0.26
CA TYR A 442 15.17 9.98 -1.17
C TYR A 442 15.75 11.40 -1.26
N MET A 443 15.15 12.37 -0.56
CA MET A 443 15.65 13.74 -0.50
C MET A 443 16.65 13.93 0.65
N SER A 444 17.75 14.60 0.35
CA SER A 444 18.73 15.01 1.34
C SER A 444 18.18 16.19 2.15
N GLY A 445 18.28 16.13 3.48
CA GLY A 445 17.76 17.17 4.37
C GLY A 445 16.23 17.25 4.44
N ALA A 446 15.48 16.27 3.93
CA ALA A 446 14.03 16.22 4.10
C ALA A 446 13.64 16.17 5.58
N ASP A 447 12.54 16.84 5.92
CA ASP A 447 12.00 16.87 7.28
C ASP A 447 11.69 15.47 7.78
N LEU A 448 11.96 15.24 9.07
CA LEU A 448 11.55 14.05 9.78
C LEU A 448 10.13 14.24 10.33
N VAL A 449 9.32 13.21 10.19
CA VAL A 449 7.96 13.15 10.72
C VAL A 449 7.78 11.88 11.55
N SER A 450 7.01 11.97 12.62
CA SER A 450 6.61 10.83 13.45
C SER A 450 5.23 10.25 13.07
N THR A 451 4.48 11.01 12.27
CA THR A 451 3.11 10.71 11.87
C THR A 451 2.91 11.18 10.44
N MET A 452 2.25 10.37 9.62
CA MET A 452 1.83 10.76 8.27
C MET A 452 0.37 10.43 8.02
N GLU A 453 -0.26 11.33 7.27
CA GLU A 453 -1.61 11.17 6.77
C GLU A 453 -1.65 10.25 5.55
N PHE A 454 -2.65 9.37 5.48
CA PHE A 454 -2.97 8.60 4.28
C PHE A 454 -4.46 8.35 4.13
N GLY A 455 -4.94 8.31 2.89
CA GLY A 455 -6.29 7.93 2.49
C GLY A 455 -6.33 6.68 1.62
N GLY A 456 -7.52 6.39 1.06
CA GLY A 456 -7.68 5.31 0.10
C GLY A 456 -6.80 5.52 -1.14
N THR A 457 -6.21 4.45 -1.66
CA THR A 457 -5.22 4.41 -2.76
C THR A 457 -3.87 5.06 -2.47
N GLU A 458 -3.69 5.76 -1.35
CA GLU A 458 -2.40 6.33 -0.99
C GLU A 458 -1.44 5.28 -0.43
N VAL A 459 -0.15 5.52 -0.66
CA VAL A 459 0.95 4.69 -0.21
C VAL A 459 1.98 5.55 0.51
N ILE A 460 2.36 5.16 1.73
CA ILE A 460 3.50 5.73 2.46
C ILE A 460 4.60 4.66 2.54
N ASN A 461 5.85 5.08 2.33
CA ASN A 461 7.03 4.26 2.58
C ASN A 461 7.79 4.82 3.80
N ALA A 462 7.44 4.36 5.00
CA ALA A 462 8.03 4.84 6.25
C ALA A 462 9.38 4.16 6.50
N TRP A 463 10.46 4.78 6.00
CA TRP A 463 11.84 4.37 6.27
C TRP A 463 12.29 4.89 7.64
N LEU A 464 12.27 4.02 8.65
CA LEU A 464 12.53 4.40 10.03
C LEU A 464 13.95 4.98 10.19
N HIS A 465 14.02 6.25 10.58
CA HIS A 465 15.27 6.96 10.84
C HIS A 465 15.98 6.35 12.05
N GLY A 466 17.26 6.00 11.88
CA GLY A 466 18.01 5.24 12.89
C GLY A 466 17.73 3.73 12.91
N GLY A 467 16.80 3.24 12.08
CA GLY A 467 16.41 1.84 12.05
C GLY A 467 15.54 1.45 13.24
N ALA A 468 15.45 0.14 13.51
CA ALA A 468 14.71 -0.39 14.65
C ALA A 468 15.32 0.06 15.99
N GLY A 469 14.50 0.63 16.87
CA GLY A 469 14.91 1.25 18.14
C GLY A 469 15.18 2.75 18.04
N GLY A 470 14.96 3.33 16.84
CA GLY A 470 15.15 4.74 16.53
C GLY A 470 16.61 5.19 16.62
N PRO A 471 16.86 6.51 16.55
CA PRO A 471 18.22 7.07 16.63
C PRO A 471 18.99 6.70 17.89
N ASN A 472 18.27 6.38 18.98
CA ASN A 472 18.85 5.99 20.26
C ASN A 472 19.18 4.50 20.36
N GLY A 473 18.74 3.68 19.41
CA GLY A 473 19.01 2.24 19.38
C GLY A 473 18.53 1.53 20.65
N ILE A 474 17.28 1.75 21.06
CA ILE A 474 16.73 1.18 22.29
C ILE A 474 15.91 -0.09 21.94
N PRO A 475 16.29 -1.27 22.44
CA PRO A 475 15.46 -2.47 22.38
C PRO A 475 14.19 -2.31 23.22
N GLY A 476 13.10 -2.94 22.79
CA GLY A 476 11.82 -2.88 23.50
C GLY A 476 10.61 -3.06 22.60
N SER A 477 9.43 -2.96 23.20
CA SER A 477 8.15 -3.03 22.49
C SER A 477 7.63 -1.62 22.25
N TYR A 478 7.52 -1.26 20.98
CA TYR A 478 6.90 -0.03 20.49
C TYR A 478 5.54 -0.36 19.88
N LEU A 479 4.73 0.67 19.65
CA LEU A 479 3.47 0.54 18.94
C LEU A 479 3.60 1.17 17.56
N TRP A 480 3.10 0.48 16.55
CA TRP A 480 2.60 1.16 15.36
C TRP A 480 1.10 1.33 15.55
N LEU A 481 0.55 2.49 15.18
CA LEU A 481 -0.86 2.78 15.42
C LEU A 481 -1.41 3.82 14.46
N ASN A 482 -2.74 3.80 14.31
CA ASN A 482 -3.48 4.92 13.77
C ASN A 482 -3.66 5.99 14.86
N GLN A 483 -3.10 7.18 14.69
CA GLN A 483 -3.17 8.26 15.69
C GLN A 483 -4.54 8.91 15.83
N ARG A 484 -5.49 8.62 14.93
CA ARG A 484 -6.89 9.00 15.15
C ARG A 484 -7.49 8.09 16.23
N PRO A 485 -7.90 8.62 17.40
CA PRO A 485 -8.28 7.79 18.55
C PRO A 485 -9.40 6.78 18.27
N GLY A 486 -10.38 7.12 17.43
CA GLY A 486 -11.44 6.18 17.04
C GLY A 486 -10.91 4.94 16.32
N TYR A 487 -9.91 5.08 15.44
CA TYR A 487 -9.30 3.96 14.73
C TYR A 487 -8.37 3.14 15.62
N LEU A 488 -7.61 3.80 16.49
CA LEU A 488 -6.85 3.13 17.55
C LEU A 488 -7.75 2.25 18.40
N ASP A 489 -8.86 2.81 18.87
CA ASP A 489 -9.87 2.11 19.68
C ASP A 489 -10.52 0.95 18.90
N ALA A 490 -10.80 1.15 17.61
CA ALA A 490 -11.32 0.13 16.70
C ALA A 490 -10.31 -0.92 16.24
N GLY A 491 -9.06 -0.86 16.73
CA GLY A 491 -8.08 -1.92 16.55
C GLY A 491 -7.08 -1.74 15.41
N HIS A 492 -6.89 -0.52 14.90
CA HIS A 492 -5.78 -0.17 14.00
C HIS A 492 -4.49 0.13 14.77
N TRP A 493 -3.95 -0.88 15.43
CA TRP A 493 -2.65 -0.79 16.10
C TRP A 493 -2.01 -2.17 16.19
N GLY A 494 -0.70 -2.21 16.41
CA GLY A 494 0.04 -3.44 16.68
C GLY A 494 1.43 -3.12 17.23
N THR A 495 2.29 -4.12 17.30
CA THR A 495 3.59 -4.00 17.96
C THR A 495 4.74 -3.91 16.95
N LEU A 496 5.75 -3.10 17.28
CA LEU A 496 7.10 -3.16 16.75
C LEU A 496 8.01 -3.62 17.88
N THR A 497 8.41 -4.88 17.86
CA THR A 497 9.34 -5.47 18.80
C THR A 497 10.77 -5.31 18.29
N VAL A 498 11.52 -4.43 18.96
CA VAL A 498 12.94 -4.22 18.71
C VAL A 498 13.72 -5.16 19.63
N LEU A 499 14.35 -6.14 19.01
CA LEU A 499 15.08 -7.21 19.67
C LEU A 499 16.54 -6.82 19.91
N ASP A 500 17.13 -7.32 20.99
CA ASP A 500 18.58 -7.29 21.17
C ASP A 500 19.29 -8.00 20.01
N ARG A 501 20.50 -7.56 19.66
CA ARG A 501 21.25 -8.06 18.49
C ARG A 501 21.53 -9.56 18.53
N ASP A 502 21.59 -10.14 19.71
CA ASP A 502 21.88 -11.55 19.96
C ASP A 502 20.62 -12.42 20.07
N SER A 503 19.43 -11.81 20.02
CA SER A 503 18.17 -12.53 19.93
C SER A 503 18.16 -13.46 18.73
N ARG A 504 17.55 -14.63 18.91
CA ARG A 504 17.39 -15.64 17.86
C ARG A 504 15.94 -15.80 17.41
N ALA A 505 15.06 -14.87 17.81
CA ALA A 505 13.66 -14.90 17.43
C ALA A 505 13.47 -14.70 15.91
N ILE A 506 14.40 -14.00 15.27
CA ILE A 506 14.49 -13.82 13.81
C ILE A 506 15.96 -13.94 13.38
N LEU A 507 16.19 -14.16 12.09
CA LEU A 507 17.52 -14.20 11.50
C LEU A 507 18.12 -12.79 11.39
N PRO A 508 19.46 -12.64 11.55
CA PRO A 508 20.13 -11.37 11.34
C PRO A 508 20.18 -10.99 9.85
N LEU A 509 20.04 -9.70 9.53
CA LEU A 509 20.07 -9.17 8.15
C LEU A 509 21.43 -9.32 7.46
N SER A 510 22.51 -9.29 8.23
CA SER A 510 23.86 -9.55 7.76
C SER A 510 24.37 -10.83 8.42
N GLY A 511 25.04 -11.70 7.66
CA GLY A 511 25.57 -12.98 8.16
C GLY A 511 26.68 -12.85 9.22
N GLN A 512 26.91 -11.66 9.78
CA GLN A 512 27.81 -11.50 10.92
C GLN A 512 27.07 -11.93 12.18
N ALA A 513 27.60 -12.96 12.83
CA ALA A 513 27.28 -13.23 14.23
C ALA A 513 27.48 -11.93 15.04
N PRO A 514 26.65 -11.66 16.06
CA PRO A 514 26.80 -10.46 16.88
C PRO A 514 28.24 -10.36 17.37
N ALA A 515 28.85 -9.19 17.20
CA ALA A 515 30.11 -8.91 17.86
C ALA A 515 29.88 -9.06 19.36
N THR A 516 30.44 -10.11 19.95
CA THR A 516 30.52 -10.26 21.39
C THR A 516 31.41 -9.11 21.85
N GLN A 517 30.81 -8.00 22.28
CA GLN A 517 31.56 -7.02 23.05
C GLN A 517 31.85 -7.68 24.40
N GLN A 518 32.97 -8.41 24.47
CA GLN A 518 33.62 -8.61 25.76
C GLN A 518 34.08 -7.22 26.20
N ALA A 519 33.60 -6.78 27.36
CA ALA A 519 34.17 -5.64 28.04
C ALA A 519 35.64 -5.97 28.29
N GLU A 520 36.55 -5.36 27.53
CA GLU A 520 37.93 -5.27 27.96
C GLU A 520 37.93 -4.45 29.25
N GLU A 521 38.25 -5.11 30.36
CA GLU A 521 38.57 -4.45 31.62
C GLU A 521 39.57 -3.33 31.31
N GLN A 522 39.12 -2.08 31.49
CA GLN A 522 40.03 -0.94 31.44
C GLN A 522 41.11 -1.17 32.49
N SER A 523 42.34 -1.39 32.03
CA SER A 523 43.52 -1.38 32.89
C SER A 523 43.54 -0.06 33.65
N PRO A 524 43.75 -0.07 34.98
CA PRO A 524 43.63 1.15 35.78
C PRO A 524 44.65 2.18 35.29
N ALA A 525 44.14 3.37 34.96
CA ALA A 525 44.96 4.49 34.54
C ALA A 525 46.04 4.78 35.59
N GLN A 526 47.31 4.75 35.18
CA GLN A 526 48.41 5.24 36.00
C GLN A 526 48.22 6.75 36.24
N THR A 527 47.84 7.10 37.46
CA THR A 527 47.88 8.46 37.96
C THR A 527 49.33 8.88 38.17
N ILE A 528 49.82 9.80 37.34
CA ILE A 528 51.11 10.47 37.56
C ILE A 528 50.85 11.77 38.32
N PRO A 529 51.36 11.95 39.56
CA PRO A 529 51.13 13.15 40.33
C PRO A 529 51.91 14.35 39.77
N VAL A 530 51.23 15.49 39.68
CA VAL A 530 51.75 16.78 39.23
C VAL A 530 52.62 17.40 40.33
N SER A 531 53.83 16.89 40.52
CA SER A 531 54.90 17.67 41.15
C SER A 531 56.27 17.17 40.68
N MET A 532 56.77 17.77 39.61
CA MET A 532 58.20 18.02 39.38
C MET A 532 58.38 18.74 38.04
N LYS A 533 58.11 20.05 38.05
CA LYS A 533 58.81 21.00 37.16
C LYS A 533 59.42 22.06 38.06
N ALA A 534 60.66 21.82 38.47
CA ALA A 534 61.54 22.82 39.06
C ALA A 534 62.97 22.53 38.60
N ASN A 535 63.33 23.18 37.50
CA ASN A 535 64.61 23.83 37.14
C ASN A 535 64.93 23.67 35.66
#